data_AF-A0A531LN57-F1
#
_entry.id   AF-A0A531LN57-F1
#
_cell.length_a   1.000
_cell.length_b   1.000
_cell.length_c   1.000
_cell.angle_alpha   90.00
_cell.angle_beta   90.00
_cell.angle_gamma   90.00
#
_symmetry.space_group_name_H-M   'P 1'
#
loop_
_entity.id
_entity.type
_entity.pdbx_description
1 polymer ?
#
loop_
_entity_poly.entity_id
_entity_poly.type
_entity_poly.pdbx_seq_one_letter_code
_entity_poly.pdbx_strand_id
1 'polypeptide(L)'
;LDLGRDAADWWDAVLSGQVTRAGTLVVAAPRDAGELDRFASRTSGHRRVDENEIALLEPDLAGRFRRGLLFPNEAHLDPRQAMAALHDNLATMGVKFHFGCDARPVSGFARQI
;
A
#
# COMPACT_ATOMS: atom_id res chain seq x y z
N LEU A 1 13.19 6.25 -2.29
CA LEU A 1 12.19 5.15 -2.17
C LEU A 1 11.46 5.19 -0.83
N ASP A 2 11.78 6.16 0.02
CA ASP A 2 11.48 6.11 1.45
C ASP A 2 10.04 6.52 1.76
N LEU A 3 9.49 7.49 1.01
CA LEU A 3 8.10 7.96 1.20
C LEU A 3 7.04 6.85 1.10
N GLY A 4 7.25 5.81 0.28
CA GLY A 4 6.31 4.69 0.17
C GLY A 4 6.43 3.67 1.30
N ARG A 5 7.64 3.51 1.86
CA ARG A 5 7.89 2.55 2.95
C ARG A 5 7.35 3.07 4.28
N ASP A 6 7.51 4.37 4.51
CA ASP A 6 7.08 5.01 5.76
C ASP A 6 5.58 5.36 5.74
N ALA A 7 4.91 5.20 4.60
CA ALA A 7 3.51 5.57 4.43
C ALA A 7 2.59 4.80 5.38
N ALA A 8 2.80 3.48 5.55
CA ALA A 8 1.97 2.67 6.44
C ALA A 8 2.07 3.15 7.89
N ASP A 9 3.29 3.46 8.36
CA ASP A 9 3.55 3.98 9.71
C ASP A 9 2.94 5.37 9.89
N TRP A 10 3.06 6.23 8.89
CA TRP A 10 2.46 7.56 8.91
C TRP A 10 0.93 7.49 8.95
N TRP A 11 0.30 6.67 8.10
CA TRP A 11 -1.15 6.52 8.08
C TRP A 11 -1.68 5.94 9.38
N ASP A 12 -0.98 5.00 10.00
CA ASP A 12 -1.36 4.41 11.28
C ASP A 12 -1.23 5.43 12.44
N ALA A 13 -0.20 6.27 12.40
CA ALA A 13 -0.01 7.37 13.35
C ALA A 13 -1.09 8.46 13.22
N VAL A 14 -1.53 8.77 12.00
CA VAL A 14 -2.55 9.81 11.75
C VAL A 14 -3.97 9.28 11.94
N LEU A 15 -4.23 8.03 11.52
CA LEU A 15 -5.53 7.39 11.47
C LEU A 15 -5.49 6.02 12.15
N SER A 16 -5.32 6.03 13.47
CA SER A 16 -5.18 4.81 14.27
C SER A 16 -6.32 3.82 14.01
N GLY A 17 -5.96 2.58 13.66
CA GLY A 17 -6.93 1.50 13.39
C GLY A 17 -7.49 1.45 11.97
N GLN A 18 -7.07 2.33 11.06
CA GLN A 18 -7.46 2.31 9.64
C GLN A 18 -6.46 1.56 8.74
N VAL A 19 -5.29 1.18 9.28
CA VAL A 19 -4.24 0.48 8.54
C VAL A 19 -4.23 -1.01 8.92
N THR A 20 -4.41 -1.87 7.94
CA THR A 20 -4.32 -3.33 8.06
C THR A 20 -2.96 -3.81 7.57
N ARG A 21 -2.13 -4.28 8.49
CA ARG A 21 -0.79 -4.85 8.21
C ARG A 21 -0.88 -6.36 8.00
N ALA A 22 -1.29 -6.76 6.81
CA ALA A 22 -1.37 -8.17 6.40
C ALA A 22 -0.27 -8.58 5.40
N GLY A 23 0.61 -7.64 5.01
CA GLY A 23 1.56 -7.84 3.92
C GLY A 23 0.87 -8.01 2.56
N THR A 24 1.67 -8.23 1.53
CA THR A 24 1.19 -8.48 0.17
C THR A 24 1.81 -9.76 -0.37
N LEU A 25 0.97 -10.69 -0.84
CA LEU A 25 1.40 -11.89 -1.55
C LEU A 25 1.29 -11.67 -3.06
N VAL A 26 2.43 -11.72 -3.75
CA VAL A 26 2.50 -11.64 -5.21
C VAL A 26 2.74 -13.03 -5.78
N VAL A 27 1.85 -13.48 -6.66
CA VAL A 27 1.94 -14.75 -7.38
C VAL A 27 1.87 -14.51 -8.88
N ALA A 28 2.41 -15.45 -9.65
CA ALA A 28 2.31 -15.46 -11.11
C ALA A 28 1.90 -16.85 -11.59
N ALA A 29 1.06 -16.90 -12.63
CA ALA A 29 0.70 -18.17 -13.26
C ALA A 29 1.97 -18.91 -13.74
N PRO A 30 1.99 -20.25 -13.79
CA PRO A 30 3.19 -21.02 -14.12
C PRO A 30 3.90 -20.60 -15.42
N ARG A 31 3.13 -20.19 -16.44
CA ARG A 31 3.65 -19.71 -17.73
C ARG A 31 4.38 -18.35 -17.64
N ASP A 32 4.05 -17.57 -16.61
CA ASP A 32 4.53 -16.20 -16.39
C ASP A 32 5.58 -16.16 -15.27
N ALA A 33 6.15 -17.31 -14.88
CA ALA A 33 7.08 -17.40 -13.76
C ALA A 33 8.33 -16.51 -13.91
N GLY A 34 8.78 -16.24 -15.14
CA GLY A 34 9.88 -15.31 -15.40
C GLY A 34 9.53 -13.85 -15.08
N GLU A 35 8.26 -13.46 -15.11
CA GLU A 35 7.81 -12.12 -14.69
C GLU A 35 7.92 -11.95 -13.18
N LEU A 36 7.72 -13.03 -12.40
CA LEU A 36 7.92 -12.99 -10.95
C LEU A 36 9.40 -12.72 -10.61
N ASP A 37 10.33 -13.34 -11.32
CA ASP A 37 11.78 -13.09 -11.13
C ASP A 37 12.18 -11.67 -11.57
N ARG A 38 11.57 -11.14 -12.65
CA ARG A 38 11.76 -9.75 -13.07
C ARG A 38 11.18 -8.76 -12.05
N PHE A 39 10.02 -9.06 -11.47
CA PHE A 39 9.41 -8.24 -10.43
C PHE A 39 10.30 -8.23 -9.17
N ALA A 40 10.80 -9.39 -8.75
CA ALA A 40 11.74 -9.51 -7.64
C ALA A 40 13.01 -8.67 -7.86
N SER A 41 13.58 -8.65 -9.08
CA SER A 41 14.82 -7.88 -9.33
C SER A 41 14.64 -6.37 -9.30
N ARG A 42 13.40 -5.88 -9.47
CA ARG A 42 13.05 -4.45 -9.47
C ARG A 42 12.48 -3.97 -8.13
N THR A 43 12.26 -4.88 -7.20
CA THR A 43 11.63 -4.59 -5.90
C THR A 43 12.51 -5.10 -4.76
N SER A 44 12.17 -4.74 -3.54
CA SER A 44 12.93 -5.12 -2.34
C SER A 44 11.97 -5.25 -1.16
N GLY A 45 12.44 -5.81 -0.04
CA GLY A 45 11.60 -6.03 1.14
C GLY A 45 10.66 -7.23 1.02
N HIS A 46 10.85 -8.07 0.01
CA HIS A 46 10.15 -9.34 -0.14
C HIS A 46 11.02 -10.53 0.28
N ARG A 47 10.36 -11.63 0.59
CA ARG A 47 10.96 -12.97 0.63
C ARG A 47 10.26 -13.88 -0.37
N ARG A 48 11.01 -14.83 -0.93
CA ARG A 48 10.43 -15.87 -1.77
C ARG A 48 9.68 -16.86 -0.89
N VAL A 49 8.51 -17.31 -1.37
CA VAL A 49 7.67 -18.32 -0.72
C VAL A 49 7.38 -19.45 -1.69
N ASP A 50 7.26 -20.68 -1.17
CA ASP A 50 6.94 -21.86 -1.95
C ASP A 50 5.44 -22.20 -1.91
N GLU A 51 5.05 -23.27 -2.61
CA GLU A 51 3.68 -23.75 -2.71
C GLU A 51 3.01 -24.01 -1.35
N ASN A 52 3.74 -24.64 -0.42
CA ASN A 52 3.19 -24.99 0.89
C ASN A 52 2.94 -23.74 1.71
N GLU A 53 3.86 -22.78 1.65
CA GLU A 53 3.72 -21.52 2.34
C GLU A 53 2.61 -20.64 1.74
N ILE A 54 2.46 -20.64 0.41
CA ILE A 54 1.32 -19.99 -0.25
C ILE A 54 0.00 -20.58 0.24
N ALA A 55 -0.10 -21.91 0.32
CA ALA A 55 -1.32 -22.57 0.81
C ALA A 55 -1.62 -22.26 2.28
N LEU A 56 -0.59 -22.02 3.10
CA LEU A 56 -0.74 -21.60 4.49
C LEU A 56 -1.20 -20.14 4.61
N LEU A 57 -0.64 -19.25 3.77
CA LEU A 57 -0.95 -17.82 3.77
C LEU A 57 -2.35 -17.56 3.19
N GLU A 58 -2.66 -18.18 2.05
CA GLU A 58 -3.90 -17.98 1.30
C GLU A 58 -4.44 -19.34 0.81
N PRO A 59 -5.23 -20.06 1.64
CA PRO A 59 -5.73 -21.41 1.32
C PRO A 59 -6.51 -21.50 -0.01
N ASP A 60 -7.20 -20.43 -0.39
CA ASP A 60 -7.94 -20.35 -1.66
C ASP A 60 -7.02 -20.42 -2.90
N LEU A 61 -5.72 -20.24 -2.70
CA LEU A 61 -4.69 -20.33 -3.74
C LEU A 61 -3.93 -21.67 -3.74
N ALA A 62 -4.25 -22.59 -2.83
CA ALA A 62 -3.57 -23.87 -2.70
C ALA A 62 -3.57 -24.67 -4.02
N GLY A 63 -2.40 -25.24 -4.38
CA GLY A 63 -2.20 -26.03 -5.60
C GLY A 63 -2.23 -25.24 -6.92
N ARG A 64 -2.48 -23.92 -6.88
CA ARG A 64 -2.54 -23.08 -8.09
C ARG A 64 -1.19 -22.46 -8.45
N PHE A 65 -0.36 -22.16 -7.45
CA PHE A 65 0.91 -21.46 -7.61
C PHE A 65 2.02 -22.17 -6.85
N ARG A 66 3.18 -22.34 -7.50
CA ARG A 66 4.33 -23.03 -6.92
C ARG A 66 5.33 -22.12 -6.22
N ARG A 67 5.32 -20.83 -6.58
CA ARG A 67 6.27 -19.81 -6.09
C ARG A 67 5.57 -18.47 -6.03
N GLY A 68 5.95 -17.67 -5.05
CA GLY A 68 5.46 -16.31 -4.84
C GLY A 68 6.51 -15.42 -4.18
N LEU A 69 6.15 -14.15 -4.02
CA LEU A 69 6.91 -13.17 -3.26
C LEU A 69 5.99 -12.61 -2.17
N LEU A 70 6.40 -12.71 -0.91
CA LEU A 70 5.69 -12.09 0.20
C LEU A 70 6.41 -10.80 0.60
N PHE A 71 5.67 -9.69 0.64
CA PHE A 71 6.08 -8.40 1.18
C PHE A 71 5.43 -8.22 2.57
N PRO A 72 6.06 -8.68 3.67
CA PRO A 72 5.40 -8.74 4.97
C PRO A 72 5.13 -7.37 5.59
N ASN A 73 5.87 -6.34 5.16
CA ASN A 73 5.77 -4.99 5.72
C ASN A 73 4.80 -4.09 4.96
N GLU A 74 4.20 -4.58 3.87
CA GLU A 74 3.16 -3.84 3.16
C GLU A 74 1.84 -3.85 3.95
N ALA A 75 1.01 -2.84 3.70
CA ALA A 75 -0.23 -2.63 4.41
C ALA A 75 -1.30 -2.06 3.48
N HIS A 76 -2.56 -2.22 3.89
CA HIS A 76 -3.71 -1.77 3.15
C HIS A 76 -4.61 -0.92 4.05
N LEU A 77 -5.38 -0.02 3.45
CA LEU A 77 -6.35 0.82 4.13
C LEU A 77 -7.55 1.03 3.20
N ASP A 78 -8.74 1.23 3.75
CA ASP A 78 -9.91 1.63 2.97
C ASP A 78 -9.77 3.12 2.59
N PRO A 79 -9.58 3.47 1.30
CA PRO A 79 -9.35 4.85 0.92
C PRO A 79 -10.52 5.78 1.27
N ARG A 80 -11.76 5.28 1.30
CA ARG A 80 -12.93 6.11 1.64
C ARG A 80 -12.94 6.43 3.12
N GLN A 81 -12.72 5.43 3.96
CA GLN A 81 -12.68 5.61 5.41
C GLN A 81 -11.47 6.47 5.81
N ALA A 82 -10.31 6.21 5.23
CA ALA A 82 -9.11 6.97 5.52
C ALA A 82 -9.23 8.45 5.13
N MET A 83 -9.75 8.74 3.94
CA MET A 83 -9.94 10.13 3.51
C MET A 83 -10.99 10.87 4.33
N ALA A 84 -12.08 10.18 4.73
CA ALA A 84 -13.09 10.76 5.61
C ALA A 84 -12.50 11.10 6.99
N ALA A 85 -11.77 10.17 7.60
CA ALA A 85 -11.15 10.39 8.90
C ALA A 85 -10.07 11.48 8.86
N LEU A 86 -9.28 11.54 7.77
CA LEU A 86 -8.30 12.61 7.56
C LEU A 86 -8.98 13.98 7.45
N HIS A 87 -10.08 14.06 6.68
CA HIS A 87 -10.87 15.29 6.56
C HIS A 87 -11.36 15.76 7.93
N ASP A 88 -11.94 14.87 8.74
CA ASP A 88 -12.49 15.22 10.04
C ASP A 88 -11.43 15.68 11.04
N ASN A 89 -10.26 15.03 11.03
CA ASN A 89 -9.10 15.45 11.83
C ASN A 89 -8.63 16.86 11.44
N LEU A 90 -8.48 17.13 10.14
CA LEU A 90 -8.06 18.44 9.65
C LEU A 90 -9.11 19.53 9.92
N ALA A 91 -10.39 19.21 9.77
CA ALA A 91 -11.48 20.13 10.11
C ALA A 91 -11.45 20.51 11.59
N THR A 92 -11.19 19.55 12.48
CA THR A 92 -11.00 19.78 13.92
C THR A 92 -9.81 20.68 14.22
N MET A 93 -8.76 20.62 13.40
CA MET A 93 -7.60 21.53 13.47
C MET A 93 -7.87 22.92 12.86
N GLY A 94 -9.09 23.18 12.38
CA GLY A 94 -9.50 24.47 11.80
C GLY A 94 -9.19 24.64 10.31
N VAL A 95 -8.81 23.57 9.61
CA VAL A 95 -8.62 23.59 8.16
C VAL A 95 -9.97 23.82 7.47
N LYS A 96 -10.00 24.75 6.51
CA LYS A 96 -11.19 25.05 5.72
C LYS A 96 -11.13 24.30 4.40
N PHE A 97 -12.14 23.46 4.16
CA PHE A 97 -12.32 22.75 2.90
C PHE A 97 -13.27 23.52 1.99
N HIS A 98 -12.86 23.72 0.73
CA HIS A 98 -13.68 24.32 -0.30
C HIS A 98 -13.86 23.31 -1.44
N PHE A 99 -15.11 22.91 -1.68
CA PHE A 99 -15.46 21.94 -2.73
C PHE A 99 -16.19 22.64 -3.87
N GLY A 100 -16.05 22.14 -5.09
CA GLY A 100 -16.76 22.66 -6.26
C GLY A 100 -16.33 24.06 -6.71
N CYS A 101 -15.13 24.50 -6.31
CA CYS A 101 -14.54 25.76 -6.76
C CYS A 101 -13.23 25.51 -7.51
N ASP A 102 -12.94 26.34 -8.51
CA ASP A 102 -11.64 26.33 -9.15
C ASP A 102 -10.54 26.75 -8.16
N ALA A 103 -9.39 26.10 -8.26
CA ALA A 103 -8.22 26.48 -7.50
C ALA A 103 -7.84 27.91 -7.91
N ARG A 104 -7.86 28.85 -6.94
CA ARG A 104 -7.30 30.17 -7.18
C ARG A 104 -5.80 30.03 -7.39
N PRO A 105 -5.21 30.69 -8.42
CA PRO A 105 -3.77 30.69 -8.57
C PRO A 105 -3.14 31.32 -7.33
N VAL A 106 -2.33 30.54 -6.61
CA VAL A 106 -1.55 31.03 -5.47
C VAL A 106 -0.10 31.15 -5.93
N SER A 107 0.45 32.36 -5.91
CA SER A 107 1.88 32.59 -6.09
C SER A 107 2.64 32.04 -4.87
N GLY A 108 3.69 31.24 -5.08
CA GLY A 108 4.61 30.81 -4.01
C GLY A 108 4.67 29.30 -3.70
N PHE A 109 3.82 28.46 -4.29
CA PHE A 109 3.94 27.00 -4.18
C PHE A 109 4.93 26.41 -5.21
N ALA A 110 6.12 26.97 -5.30
CA ALA A 110 7.22 26.32 -6.00
C ALA A 110 7.71 25.17 -5.11
N ARG A 111 7.27 23.94 -5.39
CA ARG A 111 7.77 22.73 -4.73
C ARG A 111 9.27 22.61 -5.09
N GLN A 112 10.16 22.99 -4.19
CA GLN A 112 11.58 22.63 -4.28
C GLN A 112 11.66 21.12 -4.06
N ILE A 113 12.02 20.40 -5.13
CA ILE A 113 12.40 18.98 -5.09
C ILE A 113 13.92 18.96 -5.13
#